data_AF-Q2RH59-F1
#
_entry.id   AF-Q2RH59-F1
#
_cell.length_a   1.000
_cell.length_b   1.000
_cell.length_c   1.000
_cell.angle_alpha   90.00
_cell.angle_beta   90.00
_cell.angle_gamma   90.00
#
_symmetry.space_group_name_H-M   'P 1'
#
loop_
_entity.id
_entity.type
_entity.pdbx_description
1 polymer ?
#
loop_
_entity_poly.entity_id
_entity_poly.type
_entity_poly.pdbx_seq_one_letter_code
_entity_poly.pdbx_strand_id
1 'polypeptide(L)'
;MTELLNNQDYRKEALKEIIRELHRGKSVEEVKARFNELIKDVAPAEISLMEQALINEGLPVEEVQRLCDVHAAVFKESLERAPQPETIPGHPVHTFKEENRALEDLMIREIQPLLAELRRANPDVEKDLAIKLAEKLNLLQDVNKHYSRKENLLFPYLEKYQIVGPPKVMWGVDDEIRDLLKEARDLAVNYVPDKKEELITRTEAALAKIKEMIFKEERILFPMALETLTEDEWYRIMLDSASIGYCLIEPREDWRPAQVKLDQKETVASEETRGYIKFATGILTPREISLIFDHLPVDITFVDKDNVVKYFSNTRERIFTRSRAVIGRRVENCHPPASVQVVEKLIADFKSGRKDREAFWLHLGDKYVFIQYFAVRDEKGDFAGTLEVTMDLKPLQAISGEKRIMD
;
A
#
# COMPACT_ATOMS: atom_id res chain seq x y z
N MET A 1 2.98 -9.00 -40.80
CA MET A 1 3.68 -9.18 -39.51
C MET A 1 4.99 -8.40 -39.46
N THR A 2 5.81 -8.43 -40.50
CA THR A 2 7.14 -7.76 -40.54
C THR A 2 7.08 -6.23 -40.53
N GLU A 3 6.10 -5.59 -41.19
CA GLU A 3 5.97 -4.12 -41.22
C GLU A 3 5.47 -3.51 -39.90
N LEU A 4 4.59 -4.21 -39.18
CA LEU A 4 4.07 -3.78 -37.87
C LEU A 4 5.16 -3.84 -36.79
N LEU A 5 5.97 -4.91 -36.79
CA LEU A 5 7.13 -5.06 -35.91
C LEU A 5 8.19 -3.98 -36.17
N ASN A 6 8.48 -3.69 -37.44
CA ASN A 6 9.43 -2.64 -37.83
C ASN A 6 8.99 -1.24 -37.37
N ASN A 7 7.67 -0.99 -37.31
CA ASN A 7 7.12 0.29 -36.87
C ASN A 7 7.21 0.46 -35.34
N GLN A 8 7.00 -0.60 -34.56
CA GLN A 8 7.16 -0.55 -33.09
C GLN A 8 8.61 -0.31 -32.67
N ASP A 9 9.58 -1.00 -33.28
CA ASP A 9 11.00 -0.83 -32.97
C ASP A 9 11.51 0.56 -33.37
N TYR A 10 11.07 1.07 -34.54
CA TYR A 10 11.35 2.44 -34.97
C TYR A 10 10.82 3.48 -33.98
N ARG A 11 9.57 3.32 -33.51
CA ARG A 11 8.95 4.24 -32.55
C ARG A 11 9.65 4.17 -31.19
N LYS A 12 10.08 3.00 -30.73
CA LYS A 12 10.87 2.86 -29.49
C LYS A 12 12.19 3.62 -29.56
N GLU A 13 12.94 3.49 -30.66
CA GLU A 13 14.21 4.21 -30.83
C GLU A 13 14.01 5.73 -30.94
N ALA A 14 12.95 6.17 -31.61
CA ALA A 14 12.62 7.58 -31.68
C ALA A 14 12.19 8.17 -30.32
N LEU A 15 11.48 7.39 -29.49
CA LEU A 15 11.17 7.72 -28.10
C LEU A 15 12.45 7.88 -27.25
N LYS A 16 13.41 6.94 -27.37
CA LYS A 16 14.71 7.04 -26.68
C LYS A 16 15.45 8.33 -27.03
N GLU A 17 15.43 8.73 -28.29
CA GLU A 17 16.11 9.96 -28.70
C GLU A 17 15.42 11.20 -28.13
N ILE A 18 14.09 11.20 -27.99
CA ILE A 18 13.36 12.28 -27.32
C ILE A 18 13.73 12.35 -25.83
N ILE A 19 13.87 11.21 -25.13
CA ILE A 19 14.38 11.17 -23.75
C ILE A 19 15.76 11.81 -23.64
N ARG A 20 16.68 11.41 -24.53
CA ARG A 20 18.05 11.95 -24.53
C ARG A 20 18.06 13.45 -24.78
N GLU A 21 17.18 13.96 -25.63
CA GLU A 21 17.06 15.39 -25.89
C GLU A 21 16.55 16.17 -24.66
N LEU A 22 15.56 15.64 -23.94
CA LEU A 22 15.10 16.19 -22.66
C LEU A 22 16.23 16.18 -21.61
N HIS A 23 17.02 15.11 -21.56
CA HIS A 23 18.17 15.01 -20.66
C HIS A 23 19.28 16.01 -21.01
N ARG A 24 19.46 16.32 -22.29
CA ARG A 24 20.39 17.36 -22.78
C ARG A 24 19.87 18.80 -22.56
N GLY A 25 18.72 18.95 -21.90
CA GLY A 25 18.18 20.25 -21.48
C GLY A 25 17.18 20.89 -22.43
N LYS A 26 16.68 20.16 -23.44
CA LYS A 26 15.53 20.65 -24.21
C LYS A 26 14.27 20.69 -23.34
N SER A 27 13.45 21.70 -23.54
CA SER A 27 12.14 21.84 -22.91
C SER A 27 11.11 20.86 -23.50
N VAL A 28 10.05 20.62 -22.73
CA VAL A 28 8.89 19.81 -23.14
C VAL A 28 8.27 20.37 -24.43
N GLU A 29 8.19 21.69 -24.54
CA GLU A 29 7.65 22.43 -25.67
C GLU A 29 8.42 22.17 -26.97
N GLU A 30 9.75 22.07 -26.89
CA GLU A 30 10.63 21.87 -28.05
C GLU A 30 10.52 20.48 -28.65
N VAL A 31 10.26 19.46 -27.83
CA VAL A 31 10.11 18.08 -28.29
C VAL A 31 8.66 17.72 -28.61
N LYS A 32 7.70 18.55 -28.17
CA LYS A 32 6.25 18.33 -28.27
C LYS A 32 5.78 17.94 -29.68
N ALA A 33 6.19 18.70 -30.70
CA ALA A 33 5.72 18.52 -32.06
C ALA A 33 6.20 17.21 -32.69
N ARG A 34 7.48 16.87 -32.48
CA ARG A 34 8.09 15.63 -32.96
C ARG A 34 7.51 14.41 -32.23
N PHE A 35 7.26 14.55 -30.93
CA PHE A 35 6.61 13.53 -30.14
C PHE A 35 5.20 13.24 -30.69
N ASN A 36 4.38 14.29 -30.91
CA ASN A 36 3.01 14.17 -31.41
C ASN A 36 2.91 13.46 -32.77
N GLU A 37 3.82 13.75 -33.70
CA GLU A 37 3.85 13.05 -35.00
C GLU A 37 4.22 11.56 -34.87
N LEU A 38 5.07 11.20 -33.89
CA LEU A 38 5.52 9.82 -33.72
C LEU A 38 4.41 8.88 -33.23
N ILE A 39 3.48 9.43 -32.45
CA ILE A 39 2.52 8.68 -31.64
C ILE A 39 1.06 8.90 -32.05
N LYS A 40 0.83 9.67 -33.11
CA LYS A 40 -0.49 10.13 -33.57
C LYS A 40 -1.55 9.04 -33.70
N ASP A 41 -1.12 7.82 -34.00
CA ASP A 41 -1.96 6.63 -34.21
C ASP A 41 -1.65 5.50 -33.19
N VAL A 42 -1.17 5.85 -31.99
CA VAL A 42 -0.78 4.90 -30.94
C VAL A 42 -1.71 5.04 -29.74
N ALA A 43 -2.24 3.91 -29.25
CA ALA A 43 -3.07 3.92 -28.05
C ALA A 43 -2.22 4.31 -26.81
N PRO A 44 -2.77 5.09 -25.86
CA PRO A 44 -2.04 5.48 -24.64
C PRO A 44 -1.45 4.29 -23.88
N ALA A 45 -2.18 3.17 -23.80
CA ALA A 45 -1.70 1.93 -23.18
C ALA A 45 -0.47 1.36 -23.90
N GLU A 46 -0.41 1.42 -25.24
CA GLU A 46 0.74 0.96 -26.02
C GLU A 46 1.99 1.81 -25.73
N ILE A 47 1.81 3.11 -25.44
CA ILE A 47 2.90 4.02 -25.08
C ILE A 47 3.44 3.70 -23.69
N SER A 48 2.56 3.45 -22.72
CA SER A 48 2.99 2.98 -21.39
C SER A 48 3.74 1.64 -21.46
N LEU A 49 3.35 0.75 -22.37
CA LEU A 49 4.10 -0.50 -22.61
C LEU A 49 5.47 -0.23 -23.25
N MET A 50 5.57 0.75 -24.13
CA MET A 50 6.85 1.18 -24.71
C MET A 50 7.76 1.79 -23.63
N GLU A 51 7.24 2.65 -22.76
CA GLU A 51 7.96 3.21 -21.60
C GLU A 51 8.45 2.09 -20.66
N GLN A 52 7.61 1.10 -20.38
CA GLN A 52 8.00 -0.07 -19.61
C GLN A 52 9.16 -0.83 -20.24
N ALA A 53 9.14 -1.00 -21.57
CA ALA A 53 10.24 -1.63 -22.28
C ALA A 53 11.54 -0.84 -22.12
N LEU A 54 11.49 0.48 -22.11
CA LEU A 54 12.66 1.34 -21.88
C LEU A 54 13.24 1.18 -20.47
N ILE A 55 12.38 1.09 -19.46
CA ILE A 55 12.80 0.78 -18.07
C ILE A 55 13.47 -0.59 -18.02
N ASN A 56 12.88 -1.59 -18.67
CA ASN A 56 13.41 -2.96 -18.70
C ASN A 56 14.77 -3.05 -19.42
N GLU A 57 15.01 -2.15 -20.39
CA GLU A 57 16.30 -2.01 -21.08
C GLU A 57 17.36 -1.23 -20.27
N GLY A 58 17.01 -0.79 -19.06
CA GLY A 58 17.95 -0.19 -18.10
C GLY A 58 17.92 1.33 -18.00
N LEU A 59 16.95 2.01 -18.61
CA LEU A 59 16.79 3.45 -18.37
C LEU A 59 16.31 3.72 -16.93
N PRO A 60 16.86 4.72 -16.23
CA PRO A 60 16.38 5.11 -14.91
C PRO A 60 14.91 5.55 -14.95
N VAL A 61 14.14 5.14 -13.95
CA VAL A 61 12.70 5.48 -13.84
C VAL A 61 12.48 7.00 -13.82
N GLU A 62 13.39 7.75 -13.18
CA GLU A 62 13.37 9.20 -13.10
C GLU A 62 13.48 9.88 -14.48
N GLU A 63 14.14 9.24 -15.45
CA GLU A 63 14.22 9.76 -16.83
C GLU A 63 12.95 9.50 -17.60
N VAL A 64 12.30 8.36 -17.35
CA VAL A 64 11.00 8.01 -17.91
C VAL A 64 9.89 8.89 -17.32
N GLN A 65 9.99 9.32 -16.06
CA GLN A 65 9.07 10.30 -15.46
C GLN A 65 8.98 11.60 -16.27
N ARG A 66 10.11 12.10 -16.80
CA ARG A 66 10.11 13.33 -17.62
C ARG A 66 9.39 13.15 -18.96
N LEU A 67 9.37 11.94 -19.53
CA LEU A 67 8.52 11.64 -20.69
C LEU A 67 7.04 11.68 -20.32
N CYS A 68 6.66 11.20 -19.13
CA CYS A 68 5.26 11.23 -18.72
C CYS A 68 4.68 12.65 -18.74
N ASP A 69 5.46 13.66 -18.38
CA ASP A 69 5.04 15.07 -18.45
C ASP A 69 4.87 15.55 -19.90
N VAL A 70 5.78 15.16 -20.81
CA VAL A 70 5.67 15.44 -22.25
C VAL A 70 4.45 14.75 -22.85
N HIS A 71 4.26 13.46 -22.55
CA HIS A 71 3.17 12.66 -23.09
C HIS A 71 1.83 13.19 -22.59
N ALA A 72 1.69 13.46 -21.29
CA ALA A 72 0.48 14.09 -20.74
C ALA A 72 0.18 15.44 -21.40
N ALA A 73 1.21 16.28 -21.64
CA ALA A 73 1.04 17.58 -22.29
C ALA A 73 0.72 17.50 -23.80
N VAL A 74 1.17 16.44 -24.49
CA VAL A 74 0.94 16.21 -25.93
C VAL A 74 -0.40 15.53 -26.16
N PHE A 75 -0.71 14.52 -25.37
CA PHE A 75 -1.93 13.75 -25.47
C PHE A 75 -3.13 14.37 -24.82
N LYS A 76 -2.98 15.47 -24.08
CA LYS A 76 -4.08 16.09 -23.36
C LYS A 76 -5.34 16.21 -24.22
N GLU A 77 -5.21 16.76 -25.43
CA GLU A 77 -6.35 16.93 -26.36
C GLU A 77 -6.89 15.62 -26.94
N SER A 78 -6.03 14.65 -27.26
CA SER A 78 -6.43 13.36 -27.83
C SER A 78 -7.07 12.45 -26.78
N LEU A 79 -6.49 12.40 -25.58
CA LEU A 79 -7.04 11.72 -24.41
C LEU A 79 -8.35 12.36 -23.98
N GLU A 80 -8.48 13.69 -24.02
CA GLU A 80 -9.72 14.40 -23.73
C GLU A 80 -10.87 13.96 -24.65
N ARG A 81 -10.57 13.67 -25.93
CA ARG A 81 -11.53 13.22 -26.95
C ARG A 81 -11.80 11.71 -26.95
N ALA A 82 -10.96 10.90 -26.31
CA ALA A 82 -11.16 9.46 -26.24
C ALA A 82 -12.44 9.12 -25.44
N PRO A 83 -13.29 8.20 -25.93
CA PRO A 83 -14.46 7.75 -25.19
C PRO A 83 -14.00 7.09 -23.90
N GLN A 84 -14.52 7.57 -22.76
CA GLN A 84 -14.25 6.91 -21.49
C GLN A 84 -15.11 5.65 -21.36
N PRO A 85 -14.55 4.54 -20.84
CA PRO A 85 -15.36 3.38 -20.53
C PRO A 85 -16.44 3.74 -19.53
N GLU A 86 -17.68 3.35 -19.81
CA GLU A 86 -18.79 3.47 -18.87
C GLU A 86 -18.48 2.67 -17.62
N THR A 87 -18.66 3.28 -16.45
CA THR A 87 -18.39 2.65 -15.16
C THR A 87 -19.71 2.30 -14.48
N ILE A 88 -19.79 1.10 -13.95
CA ILE A 88 -20.98 0.61 -13.24
C ILE A 88 -20.96 1.17 -11.80
N PRO A 89 -22.07 1.73 -11.27
CA PRO A 89 -22.16 2.10 -9.86
C PRO A 89 -21.70 0.97 -8.93
N GLY A 90 -20.95 1.34 -7.89
CA GLY A 90 -20.34 0.40 -6.94
C GLY A 90 -19.03 -0.26 -7.40
N HIS A 91 -18.71 -0.25 -8.70
CA HIS A 91 -17.42 -0.76 -9.18
C HIS A 91 -16.26 0.08 -8.61
N PRO A 92 -15.07 -0.49 -8.28
CA PRO A 92 -13.96 0.29 -7.73
C PRO A 92 -13.57 1.50 -8.58
N VAL A 93 -13.50 1.35 -9.91
CA VAL A 93 -13.21 2.47 -10.82
C VAL A 93 -14.28 3.57 -10.77
N HIS A 94 -15.56 3.21 -10.65
CA HIS A 94 -16.63 4.20 -10.45
C HIS A 94 -16.38 4.99 -9.17
N THR A 95 -16.04 4.29 -8.08
CA THR A 95 -15.76 4.91 -6.79
C THR A 95 -14.56 5.87 -6.88
N PHE A 96 -13.44 5.45 -7.48
CA PHE A 96 -12.30 6.34 -7.70
C PHE A 96 -12.67 7.59 -8.52
N LYS A 97 -13.49 7.45 -9.58
CA LYS A 97 -13.94 8.61 -10.37
C LYS A 97 -14.82 9.56 -9.57
N GLU A 98 -15.75 9.04 -8.77
CA GLU A 98 -16.61 9.87 -7.92
C GLU A 98 -15.80 10.61 -6.84
N GLU A 99 -14.77 9.98 -6.27
CA GLU A 99 -13.85 10.64 -5.35
C GLU A 99 -13.05 11.75 -6.05
N ASN A 100 -12.61 11.52 -7.30
CA ASN A 100 -11.97 12.54 -8.11
C ASN A 100 -12.89 13.75 -8.38
N ARG A 101 -14.18 13.50 -8.62
CA ARG A 101 -15.18 14.59 -8.74
C ARG A 101 -15.35 15.35 -7.41
N ALA A 102 -15.40 14.64 -6.28
CA ALA A 102 -15.50 15.25 -4.96
C ALA A 102 -14.27 16.11 -4.61
N LEU A 103 -13.07 15.63 -4.96
CA LEU A 103 -11.82 16.39 -4.83
C LEU A 103 -11.85 17.66 -5.66
N GLU A 104 -12.21 17.57 -6.95
CA GLU A 104 -12.32 18.75 -7.82
C GLU A 104 -13.34 19.77 -7.28
N ASP A 105 -14.50 19.31 -6.81
CA ASP A 105 -15.52 20.19 -6.23
C ASP A 105 -15.00 20.90 -4.97
N LEU A 106 -14.33 20.20 -4.06
CA LEU A 106 -13.70 20.80 -2.88
C LEU A 106 -12.66 21.85 -3.28
N MET A 107 -11.81 21.53 -4.25
CA MET A 107 -10.75 22.40 -4.74
C MET A 107 -11.33 23.68 -5.37
N ILE A 108 -12.34 23.56 -6.23
CA ILE A 108 -12.90 24.68 -7.00
C ILE A 108 -13.85 25.52 -6.15
N ARG A 109 -14.70 24.90 -5.35
CA ARG A 109 -15.79 25.61 -4.65
C ARG A 109 -15.38 26.14 -3.29
N GLU A 110 -14.39 25.54 -2.64
CA GLU A 110 -14.05 25.89 -1.26
C GLU A 110 -12.61 26.41 -1.11
N ILE A 111 -11.64 25.84 -1.84
CA ILE A 111 -10.22 26.22 -1.67
C ILE A 111 -9.83 27.40 -2.56
N GLN A 112 -10.12 27.35 -3.86
CA GLN A 112 -9.77 28.42 -4.80
C GLN A 112 -10.35 29.80 -4.42
N PRO A 113 -11.61 29.92 -3.94
CA PRO A 113 -12.14 31.19 -3.48
C PRO A 113 -11.39 31.73 -2.27
N LEU A 114 -11.04 30.89 -1.30
CA LEU A 114 -10.25 31.30 -0.13
C LEU A 114 -8.86 31.82 -0.54
N LEU A 115 -8.22 31.19 -1.53
CA LEU A 115 -6.95 31.70 -2.07
C LEU A 115 -7.11 33.06 -2.75
N ALA A 116 -8.19 33.25 -3.52
CA ALA A 116 -8.48 34.53 -4.17
C ALA A 116 -8.77 35.65 -3.16
N GLU A 117 -9.47 35.34 -2.07
CA GLU A 117 -9.71 36.25 -0.96
C GLU A 117 -8.41 36.56 -0.21
N LEU A 118 -7.62 35.55 0.13
CA LEU A 118 -6.35 35.72 0.86
C LEU A 118 -5.39 36.64 0.09
N ARG A 119 -5.31 36.53 -1.23
CA ARG A 119 -4.50 37.44 -2.07
C ARG A 119 -4.87 38.91 -1.91
N ARG A 120 -6.15 39.21 -1.78
CA ARG A 120 -6.70 40.57 -1.72
C ARG A 120 -6.93 41.04 -0.29
N ALA A 121 -6.73 40.17 0.69
CA ALA A 121 -6.97 40.44 2.09
C ALA A 121 -6.03 41.51 2.65
N ASN A 122 -6.57 42.31 3.57
CA ASN A 122 -5.78 43.17 4.45
C ASN A 122 -5.20 42.34 5.60
N PRO A 123 -4.07 42.74 6.21
CA PRO A 123 -3.39 41.98 7.27
C PRO A 123 -4.28 41.56 8.44
N ASP A 124 -5.30 42.37 8.78
CA ASP A 124 -6.20 42.13 9.91
C ASP A 124 -7.08 40.88 9.76
N VAL A 125 -7.32 40.41 8.53
CA VAL A 125 -8.20 39.25 8.24
C VAL A 125 -7.46 38.07 7.63
N GLU A 126 -6.18 38.22 7.29
CA GLU A 126 -5.36 37.16 6.67
C GLU A 126 -5.28 35.90 7.53
N LYS A 127 -5.12 36.07 8.85
CA LYS A 127 -5.01 34.94 9.78
C LYS A 127 -6.28 34.10 9.81
N ASP A 128 -7.45 34.73 9.82
CA ASP A 128 -8.73 34.02 9.83
C ASP A 128 -8.97 33.28 8.52
N LEU A 129 -8.60 33.88 7.38
CA LEU A 129 -8.63 33.22 6.08
C LEU A 129 -7.67 32.04 6.01
N ALA A 130 -6.46 32.17 6.57
CA ALA A 130 -5.48 31.09 6.63
C ALA A 130 -5.99 29.92 7.49
N ILE A 131 -6.66 30.18 8.62
CA ILE A 131 -7.27 29.12 9.45
C ILE A 131 -8.37 28.39 8.67
N LYS A 132 -9.26 29.11 7.98
CA LYS A 132 -10.28 28.48 7.11
C LYS A 132 -9.64 27.65 6.00
N LEU A 133 -8.57 28.14 5.39
CA LEU A 133 -7.81 27.41 4.39
C LEU A 133 -7.19 26.13 5.01
N ALA A 134 -6.65 26.20 6.21
CA ALA A 134 -6.12 25.04 6.93
C ALA A 134 -7.18 23.95 7.13
N GLU A 135 -8.41 24.30 7.49
CA GLU A 135 -9.52 23.35 7.60
C GLU A 135 -9.79 22.64 6.28
N LYS A 136 -9.82 23.38 5.17
CA LYS A 136 -10.05 22.79 3.83
C LYS A 136 -8.89 21.97 3.33
N LEU A 137 -7.65 22.36 3.63
CA LEU A 137 -6.46 21.56 3.32
C LEU A 137 -6.44 20.27 4.14
N ASN A 138 -6.85 20.32 5.41
CA ASN A 138 -6.97 19.12 6.23
C ASN A 138 -8.05 18.16 5.69
N LEU A 139 -9.16 18.69 5.15
CA LEU A 139 -10.15 17.88 4.45
C LEU A 139 -9.59 17.31 3.13
N LEU A 140 -8.83 18.11 2.37
CA LEU A 140 -8.21 17.67 1.11
C LEU A 140 -7.16 16.57 1.34
N GLN A 141 -6.51 16.51 2.51
CA GLN A 141 -5.60 15.43 2.87
C GLN A 141 -6.26 14.04 2.91
N ASP A 142 -7.59 13.96 2.89
CA ASP A 142 -8.32 12.71 2.76
C ASP A 142 -8.03 11.97 1.44
N VAL A 143 -7.48 12.69 0.44
CA VAL A 143 -6.90 12.13 -0.79
C VAL A 143 -5.87 11.03 -0.52
N ASN A 144 -5.23 11.03 0.66
CA ASN A 144 -4.32 9.96 1.05
C ASN A 144 -4.99 8.58 1.02
N LYS A 145 -6.27 8.47 1.39
CA LYS A 145 -6.99 7.20 1.32
C LYS A 145 -7.18 6.74 -0.13
N HIS A 146 -7.51 7.67 -1.03
CA HIS A 146 -7.62 7.41 -2.46
C HIS A 146 -6.31 6.85 -3.02
N TYR A 147 -5.19 7.56 -2.76
CA TYR A 147 -3.87 7.12 -3.20
C TYR A 147 -3.46 5.80 -2.55
N SER A 148 -3.67 5.62 -1.24
CA SER A 148 -3.35 4.36 -0.57
C SER A 148 -4.12 3.17 -1.13
N ARG A 149 -5.39 3.33 -1.52
CA ARG A 149 -6.11 2.24 -2.21
C ARG A 149 -5.54 1.97 -3.59
N LYS A 150 -5.24 3.00 -4.36
CA LYS A 150 -4.59 2.86 -5.67
C LYS A 150 -3.24 2.13 -5.55
N GLU A 151 -2.40 2.53 -4.59
CA GLU A 151 -1.06 2.01 -4.33
C GLU A 151 -1.05 0.59 -3.79
N ASN A 152 -1.90 0.28 -2.82
CA ASN A 152 -1.83 -0.98 -2.08
C ASN A 152 -2.84 -2.02 -2.59
N LEU A 153 -3.86 -1.61 -3.35
CA LEU A 153 -4.88 -2.52 -3.88
C LEU A 153 -4.90 -2.59 -5.39
N LEU A 154 -4.67 -1.51 -6.14
CA LEU A 154 -4.73 -1.56 -7.61
C LEU A 154 -3.37 -1.89 -8.25
N PHE A 155 -2.30 -1.19 -7.85
CA PHE A 155 -0.97 -1.38 -8.42
C PHE A 155 -0.44 -2.82 -8.31
N PRO A 156 -0.60 -3.54 -7.17
CA PRO A 156 -0.07 -4.90 -7.06
C PRO A 156 -0.71 -5.89 -8.05
N TYR A 157 -1.92 -5.61 -8.54
CA TYR A 157 -2.51 -6.43 -9.60
C TYR A 157 -1.92 -6.07 -10.97
N LEU A 158 -1.77 -4.79 -11.31
CA LEU A 158 -1.10 -4.37 -12.54
C LEU A 158 0.34 -4.92 -12.65
N GLU A 159 1.06 -4.95 -11.53
CA GLU A 159 2.41 -5.51 -11.45
C GLU A 159 2.47 -7.01 -11.75
N LYS A 160 1.44 -7.79 -11.37
CA LYS A 160 1.33 -9.21 -11.76
C LYS A 160 1.29 -9.39 -13.28
N TYR A 161 0.72 -8.43 -13.99
CA TYR A 161 0.69 -8.37 -15.45
C TYR A 161 1.93 -7.68 -16.06
N GLN A 162 2.99 -7.47 -15.28
CA GLN A 162 4.24 -6.83 -15.69
C GLN A 162 4.10 -5.35 -16.09
N ILE A 163 3.03 -4.69 -15.65
CA ILE A 163 2.83 -3.24 -15.78
C ILE A 163 3.35 -2.58 -14.50
N VAL A 164 4.62 -2.20 -14.46
CA VAL A 164 5.28 -1.68 -13.24
C VAL A 164 5.65 -0.19 -13.34
N GLY A 165 5.79 0.35 -14.55
CA GLY A 165 6.27 1.69 -14.84
C GLY A 165 5.26 2.77 -14.45
N PRO A 166 4.05 2.80 -15.05
CA PRO A 166 3.03 3.79 -14.71
C PRO A 166 2.67 3.80 -13.21
N PRO A 167 2.44 2.63 -12.55
CA PRO A 167 2.24 2.59 -11.09
C PRO A 167 3.35 3.25 -10.28
N LYS A 168 4.62 2.91 -10.57
CA LYS A 168 5.77 3.45 -9.84
C LYS A 168 5.94 4.95 -10.03
N VAL A 169 5.71 5.45 -11.25
CA VAL A 169 5.74 6.89 -11.55
C VAL A 169 4.63 7.63 -10.82
N MET A 170 3.40 7.10 -10.86
CA MET A 170 2.25 7.71 -10.20
C MET A 170 2.44 7.78 -8.69
N TRP A 171 2.96 6.72 -8.06
CA TRP A 171 3.26 6.71 -6.63
C TRP A 171 4.21 7.86 -6.24
N GLY A 172 5.29 8.06 -7.00
CA GLY A 172 6.21 9.16 -6.73
C GLY A 172 5.53 10.53 -6.76
N VAL A 173 4.59 10.73 -7.68
CA VAL A 173 3.79 11.98 -7.74
C VAL A 173 2.78 12.05 -6.59
N ASP A 174 2.19 10.93 -6.16
CA ASP A 174 1.30 10.88 -4.99
C ASP A 174 2.06 11.33 -3.72
N ASP A 175 3.32 10.92 -3.55
CA ASP A 175 4.19 11.36 -2.44
C ASP A 175 4.50 12.85 -2.50
N GLU A 176 4.83 13.39 -3.68
CA GLU A 176 5.02 14.84 -3.87
C GLU A 176 3.76 15.64 -3.49
N ILE A 177 2.58 15.14 -3.86
CA ILE A 177 1.30 15.76 -3.50
C ILE A 177 1.09 15.74 -1.98
N ARG A 178 1.36 14.61 -1.32
CA ARG A 178 1.26 14.48 0.14
C ARG A 178 2.16 15.50 0.85
N ASP A 179 3.40 15.64 0.40
CA ASP A 179 4.35 16.59 0.97
C ASP A 179 3.89 18.04 0.77
N LEU A 180 3.47 18.42 -0.44
CA LEU A 180 2.94 19.76 -0.70
C LEU A 180 1.70 20.09 0.14
N LEU A 181 0.77 19.15 0.28
CA LEU A 181 -0.42 19.33 1.12
C LEU A 181 -0.06 19.52 2.59
N LYS A 182 0.90 18.72 3.08
CA LYS A 182 1.39 18.82 4.46
C LYS A 182 2.04 20.18 4.71
N GLU A 183 2.94 20.61 3.83
CA GLU A 183 3.60 21.93 3.93
C GLU A 183 2.60 23.09 3.86
N ALA A 184 1.68 23.07 2.89
CA ALA A 184 0.66 24.10 2.74
C ALA A 184 -0.24 24.19 3.98
N ARG A 185 -0.68 23.04 4.52
CA ARG A 185 -1.46 23.01 5.76
C ARG A 185 -0.65 23.56 6.93
N ASP A 186 0.61 23.17 7.09
CA ASP A 186 1.45 23.62 8.21
C ASP A 186 1.70 25.14 8.17
N LEU A 187 1.86 25.71 6.96
CA LEU A 187 1.93 27.16 6.74
C LEU A 187 0.60 27.85 7.07
N ALA A 188 -0.54 27.23 6.75
CA ALA A 188 -1.87 27.78 7.04
C ALA A 188 -2.19 27.77 8.55
N VAL A 189 -1.86 26.68 9.25
CA VAL A 189 -2.07 26.55 10.70
C VAL A 189 -1.17 27.52 11.47
N ASN A 190 0.08 27.66 11.07
CA ASN A 190 1.08 28.51 11.73
C ASN A 190 1.26 29.84 11.00
N TYR A 191 0.18 30.40 10.47
CA TYR A 191 0.24 31.55 9.58
C TYR A 191 0.95 32.76 10.19
N VAL A 192 1.87 33.34 9.39
CA VAL A 192 2.50 34.63 9.63
C VAL A 192 2.48 35.45 8.32
N PRO A 193 2.37 36.79 8.37
CA PRO A 193 2.23 37.62 7.16
C PRO A 193 3.34 37.42 6.12
N ASP A 194 4.59 37.28 6.55
CA ASP A 194 5.75 37.07 5.66
C ASP A 194 5.67 35.76 4.85
N LYS A 195 4.82 34.82 5.26
CA LYS A 195 4.63 33.51 4.63
C LYS A 195 3.41 33.44 3.72
N LYS A 196 2.69 34.55 3.53
CA LYS A 196 1.48 34.63 2.70
C LYS A 196 1.69 34.08 1.29
N GLU A 197 2.69 34.59 0.57
CA GLU A 197 2.95 34.18 -0.82
C GLU A 197 3.41 32.72 -0.90
N GLU A 198 4.17 32.24 0.10
CA GLU A 198 4.59 30.85 0.17
C GLU A 198 3.40 29.91 0.37
N LEU A 199 2.47 30.24 1.29
CA LEU A 199 1.24 29.49 1.51
C LEU A 199 0.40 29.38 0.23
N ILE A 200 0.20 30.51 -0.46
CA ILE A 200 -0.57 30.55 -1.72
C ILE A 200 0.12 29.67 -2.77
N THR A 201 1.42 29.86 -2.98
CA THR A 201 2.19 29.14 -4.01
C THR A 201 2.18 27.64 -3.76
N ARG A 202 2.44 27.19 -2.53
CA ARG A 202 2.44 25.76 -2.16
C ARG A 202 1.06 25.14 -2.33
N THR A 203 0.01 25.87 -1.91
CA THR A 203 -1.36 25.40 -2.09
C THR A 203 -1.70 25.23 -3.57
N GLU A 204 -1.39 26.21 -4.41
CA GLU A 204 -1.68 26.12 -5.85
C GLU A 204 -0.90 25.04 -6.56
N ALA A 205 0.36 24.81 -6.15
CA ALA A 205 1.16 23.69 -6.66
C ALA A 205 0.51 22.35 -6.32
N ALA A 206 0.02 22.17 -5.08
CA ALA A 206 -0.71 20.96 -4.67
C ALA A 206 -1.98 20.77 -5.51
N LEU A 207 -2.79 21.82 -5.65
CA LEU A 207 -4.04 21.78 -6.45
C LEU A 207 -3.77 21.43 -7.92
N ALA A 208 -2.72 22.00 -8.51
CA ALA A 208 -2.35 21.71 -9.89
C ALA A 208 -1.94 20.25 -10.08
N LYS A 209 -1.11 19.71 -9.16
CA LYS A 209 -0.68 18.31 -9.22
C LYS A 209 -1.81 17.32 -8.96
N ILE A 210 -2.73 17.60 -8.03
CA ILE A 210 -3.92 16.77 -7.82
C ILE A 210 -4.77 16.73 -9.11
N LYS A 211 -5.02 17.88 -9.74
CA LYS A 211 -5.76 17.94 -11.00
C LYS A 211 -5.08 17.16 -12.12
N GLU A 212 -3.76 17.20 -12.18
CA GLU A 212 -2.99 16.41 -13.14
C GLU A 212 -3.07 14.91 -12.84
N MET A 213 -2.98 14.50 -11.56
CA MET A 213 -3.13 13.10 -11.16
C MET A 213 -4.51 12.55 -11.52
N ILE A 214 -5.58 13.30 -11.24
CA ILE A 214 -6.96 12.93 -11.63
C ILE A 214 -7.03 12.67 -13.14
N PHE A 215 -6.40 13.53 -13.95
CA PHE A 215 -6.36 13.34 -15.40
C PHE A 215 -5.60 12.05 -15.77
N LYS A 216 -4.41 11.83 -15.21
CA LYS A 216 -3.61 10.63 -15.47
C LYS A 216 -4.35 9.35 -15.05
N GLU A 217 -5.05 9.39 -13.92
CA GLU A 217 -5.86 8.28 -13.42
C GLU A 217 -7.00 7.93 -14.38
N GLU A 218 -7.83 8.91 -14.73
CA GLU A 218 -9.03 8.66 -15.54
C GLU A 218 -8.74 8.37 -17.01
N ARG A 219 -7.64 8.92 -17.54
CA ARG A 219 -7.31 8.80 -18.97
C ARG A 219 -6.28 7.74 -19.28
N ILE A 220 -5.51 7.29 -18.28
CA ILE A 220 -4.41 6.33 -18.50
C ILE A 220 -4.57 5.13 -17.58
N LEU A 221 -4.56 5.34 -16.26
CA LEU A 221 -4.53 4.23 -15.29
C LEU A 221 -5.81 3.38 -15.33
N PHE A 222 -6.98 4.00 -15.21
CA PHE A 222 -8.24 3.27 -15.10
C PHE A 222 -8.62 2.54 -16.40
N PRO A 223 -8.48 3.14 -17.60
CA PRO A 223 -8.67 2.40 -18.85
C PRO A 223 -7.74 1.20 -18.96
N MET A 224 -6.44 1.39 -18.68
CA MET A 224 -5.46 0.31 -18.70
C MET A 224 -5.80 -0.80 -17.70
N ALA A 225 -6.22 -0.43 -16.49
CA ALA A 225 -6.60 -1.40 -15.47
C ALA A 225 -7.88 -2.16 -15.84
N LEU A 226 -8.87 -1.49 -16.43
CA LEU A 226 -10.11 -2.14 -16.88
C LEU A 226 -9.86 -3.14 -18.00
N GLU A 227 -8.90 -2.87 -18.90
CA GLU A 227 -8.52 -3.78 -19.97
C GLU A 227 -7.65 -4.96 -19.48
N THR A 228 -6.99 -4.81 -18.32
CA THR A 228 -6.01 -5.78 -17.82
C THR A 228 -6.59 -6.73 -16.75
N LEU A 229 -7.30 -6.18 -15.77
CA LEU A 229 -7.75 -6.92 -14.59
C LEU A 229 -9.05 -7.68 -14.86
N THR A 230 -9.18 -8.84 -14.22
CA THR A 230 -10.39 -9.66 -14.26
C THR A 230 -11.46 -9.16 -13.29
N GLU A 231 -12.73 -9.52 -13.51
CA GLU A 231 -13.83 -9.15 -12.59
C GLU A 231 -13.60 -9.66 -11.15
N ASP A 232 -13.00 -10.83 -10.98
CA ASP A 232 -12.68 -11.40 -9.66
C ASP A 232 -11.62 -10.58 -8.90
N GLU A 233 -10.64 -10.03 -9.62
CA GLU A 233 -9.61 -9.18 -9.04
C GLU A 233 -10.20 -7.82 -8.64
N TRP A 234 -11.04 -7.23 -9.48
CA TRP A 234 -11.81 -6.03 -9.14
C TRP A 234 -12.69 -6.25 -7.91
N TYR A 235 -13.32 -7.41 -7.78
CA TYR A 235 -14.13 -7.74 -6.61
C TYR A 235 -13.29 -7.83 -5.33
N ARG A 236 -12.07 -8.39 -5.40
CA ARG A 236 -11.14 -8.38 -4.25
C ARG A 236 -10.70 -6.98 -3.87
N ILE A 237 -10.34 -6.14 -4.86
CA ILE A 237 -10.03 -4.72 -4.64
C ILE A 237 -11.19 -4.03 -3.92
N MET A 238 -12.43 -4.30 -4.34
CA MET A 238 -13.62 -3.75 -3.69
C MET A 238 -13.74 -4.19 -2.22
N LEU A 239 -13.60 -5.48 -1.94
CA LEU A 239 -13.70 -6.02 -0.57
C LEU A 239 -12.63 -5.43 0.36
N ASP A 240 -11.40 -5.30 -0.13
CA ASP A 240 -10.27 -4.81 0.68
C ASP A 240 -10.27 -3.27 0.81
N SER A 241 -10.99 -2.54 -0.06
CA SER A 241 -11.06 -1.07 -0.06
C SER A 241 -11.55 -0.49 1.26
N ALA A 242 -12.52 -1.13 1.91
CA ALA A 242 -13.06 -0.67 3.19
C ALA A 242 -12.04 -0.70 4.34
N SER A 243 -11.00 -1.55 4.25
CA SER A 243 -9.94 -1.62 5.27
C SER A 243 -9.02 -0.39 5.27
N ILE A 244 -8.89 0.28 4.12
CA ILE A 244 -8.14 1.54 3.95
C ILE A 244 -9.08 2.73 4.16
N GLY A 245 -10.33 2.63 3.71
CA GLY A 245 -11.35 3.66 3.79
C GLY A 245 -11.50 4.49 2.51
N TYR A 246 -12.41 5.46 2.54
CA TYR A 246 -12.75 6.29 1.37
C TYR A 246 -12.48 7.78 1.53
N CYS A 247 -12.20 8.43 0.40
CA CYS A 247 -11.81 9.84 0.28
C CYS A 247 -13.06 10.69 0.01
N LEU A 248 -13.45 11.53 0.98
CA LEU A 248 -14.59 12.46 0.94
C LEU A 248 -15.99 11.84 0.79
N ILE A 249 -16.11 10.72 0.09
CA ILE A 249 -17.37 10.02 -0.20
C ILE A 249 -17.18 8.52 -0.04
N GLU A 250 -18.28 7.80 0.22
CA GLU A 250 -18.31 6.33 0.25
C GLU A 250 -19.15 5.79 -0.92
N PRO A 251 -18.85 4.59 -1.44
CA PRO A 251 -19.67 3.96 -2.46
C PRO A 251 -21.08 3.71 -1.92
N ARG A 252 -22.10 4.03 -2.73
CA ARG A 252 -23.52 3.89 -2.35
C ARG A 252 -24.09 2.50 -2.62
N GLU A 253 -23.41 1.72 -3.45
CA GLU A 253 -23.88 0.43 -3.94
C GLU A 253 -22.75 -0.60 -3.92
N ASP A 254 -23.07 -1.83 -3.52
CA ASP A 254 -22.15 -2.96 -3.58
C ASP A 254 -22.20 -3.58 -4.98
N TRP A 255 -21.12 -3.42 -5.75
CA TRP A 255 -21.00 -4.12 -7.03
C TRP A 255 -20.65 -5.59 -6.83
N ARG A 256 -21.22 -6.46 -7.66
CA ARG A 256 -20.88 -7.89 -7.71
C ARG A 256 -20.73 -8.34 -9.15
N PRO A 257 -19.69 -9.14 -9.48
CA PRO A 257 -19.55 -9.77 -10.79
C PRO A 257 -20.79 -10.57 -11.19
N ALA A 258 -21.15 -10.59 -12.48
CA ALA A 258 -22.30 -11.35 -12.96
C ALA A 258 -22.09 -12.88 -12.82
N GLN A 259 -20.83 -13.33 -12.74
CA GLN A 259 -20.44 -14.71 -12.45
C GLN A 259 -19.48 -14.75 -11.27
N VAL A 260 -19.99 -14.53 -10.06
CA VAL A 260 -19.26 -14.85 -8.84
C VAL A 260 -19.02 -16.36 -8.79
N LYS A 261 -17.85 -16.83 -9.23
CA LYS A 261 -17.34 -18.18 -8.92
C LYS A 261 -16.66 -18.19 -7.55
N LEU A 262 -17.26 -17.54 -6.55
CA LEU A 262 -16.79 -17.62 -5.16
C LEU A 262 -17.28 -18.88 -4.44
N ASP A 263 -18.01 -19.76 -5.12
CA ASP A 263 -18.46 -21.05 -4.60
C ASP A 263 -17.42 -22.18 -4.75
N GLN A 264 -16.16 -21.86 -5.04
CA GLN A 264 -15.09 -22.76 -4.63
C GLN A 264 -14.93 -22.62 -3.12
N LYS A 265 -15.70 -23.44 -2.38
CA LYS A 265 -15.26 -23.99 -1.09
C LYS A 265 -13.74 -24.16 -1.16
N GLU A 266 -13.03 -23.42 -0.32
CA GLU A 266 -11.58 -23.41 -0.22
C GLU A 266 -11.04 -24.77 0.25
N THR A 267 -11.14 -25.76 -0.63
CA THR A 267 -10.56 -27.09 -0.44
C THR A 267 -9.77 -27.46 -1.69
N VAL A 268 -8.46 -27.45 -1.47
CA VAL A 268 -7.46 -28.39 -2.01
C VAL A 268 -6.94 -28.12 -3.43
N ALA A 269 -5.75 -27.52 -3.45
CA ALA A 269 -4.64 -27.75 -4.39
C ALA A 269 -4.99 -27.84 -5.89
N SER A 270 -4.70 -26.77 -6.63
CA SER A 270 -4.28 -26.91 -8.03
C SER A 270 -2.96 -27.70 -8.09
N GLU A 271 -2.63 -28.33 -9.23
CA GLU A 271 -1.32 -28.99 -9.41
C GLU A 271 -0.14 -28.05 -9.10
N GLU A 272 -0.35 -26.73 -9.23
CA GLU A 272 0.62 -25.66 -8.97
C GLU A 272 0.74 -25.28 -7.48
N THR A 273 -0.29 -25.54 -6.64
CA THR A 273 -0.29 -25.22 -5.20
C THR A 273 -0.02 -26.44 -4.31
N ARG A 274 0.36 -27.58 -4.91
CA ARG A 274 0.72 -28.80 -4.19
C ARG A 274 1.96 -28.55 -3.32
N GLY A 275 1.77 -28.49 -1.99
CA GLY A 275 2.84 -28.24 -1.02
C GLY A 275 2.77 -26.86 -0.34
N TYR A 276 1.78 -26.04 -0.66
CA TYR A 276 1.53 -24.75 -0.01
C TYR A 276 0.34 -24.81 0.97
N ILE A 277 0.39 -24.00 2.02
CA ILE A 277 -0.66 -23.75 3.01
C ILE A 277 -1.18 -22.33 2.78
N LYS A 278 -2.49 -22.20 2.51
CA LYS A 278 -3.16 -20.91 2.34
C LYS A 278 -3.62 -20.38 3.70
N PHE A 279 -3.38 -19.09 3.93
CA PHE A 279 -3.84 -18.30 5.07
C PHE A 279 -4.80 -17.21 4.56
N ALA A 280 -5.56 -16.58 5.45
CA ALA A 280 -6.42 -15.45 5.10
C ALA A 280 -5.64 -14.30 4.42
N THR A 281 -4.36 -14.13 4.79
CA THR A 281 -3.51 -13.01 4.35
C THR A 281 -2.33 -13.43 3.46
N GLY A 282 -2.31 -14.67 2.95
CA GLY A 282 -1.20 -15.12 2.11
C GLY A 282 -1.13 -16.63 1.90
N ILE A 283 -0.01 -17.09 1.34
CA ILE A 283 0.24 -18.50 1.06
C ILE A 283 1.72 -18.82 1.34
N LEU A 284 2.01 -19.89 2.07
CA LEU A 284 3.37 -20.29 2.44
C LEU A 284 3.52 -21.81 2.35
N THR A 285 4.70 -22.29 2.01
CA THR A 285 5.07 -23.70 2.19
C THR A 285 5.32 -24.02 3.68
N PRO A 286 5.17 -25.28 4.11
CA PRO A 286 5.61 -25.72 5.45
C PRO A 286 7.07 -25.38 5.75
N ARG A 287 7.93 -25.34 4.74
CA ARG A 287 9.34 -24.98 4.88
C ARG A 287 9.50 -23.50 5.23
N GLU A 288 8.79 -22.60 4.54
CA GLU A 288 8.81 -21.16 4.82
C GLU A 288 8.25 -20.86 6.21
N ILE A 289 7.16 -21.53 6.61
CA ILE A 289 6.59 -21.38 7.97
C ILE A 289 7.63 -21.73 9.04
N SER A 290 8.35 -22.86 8.87
CA SER A 290 9.43 -23.23 9.79
C SER A 290 10.55 -22.19 9.79
N LEU A 291 10.95 -21.68 8.64
CA LEU A 291 12.03 -20.69 8.54
C LEU A 291 11.64 -19.37 9.21
N ILE A 292 10.41 -18.90 9.01
CA ILE A 292 9.89 -17.70 9.68
C ILE A 292 10.00 -17.88 11.20
N PHE A 293 9.45 -18.96 11.76
CA PHE A 293 9.49 -19.21 13.20
C PHE A 293 10.91 -19.40 13.77
N ASP A 294 11.84 -19.95 12.98
CA ASP A 294 13.25 -20.10 13.39
C ASP A 294 14.02 -18.77 13.37
N HIS A 295 13.52 -17.73 12.68
CA HIS A 295 14.16 -16.41 12.57
C HIS A 295 13.46 -15.30 13.37
N LEU A 296 12.32 -15.59 14.01
CA LEU A 296 11.70 -14.62 14.91
C LEU A 296 12.64 -14.30 16.08
N PRO A 297 12.65 -13.06 16.60
CA PRO A 297 13.43 -12.67 17.77
C PRO A 297 12.85 -13.22 19.09
N VAL A 298 12.01 -14.26 19.01
CA VAL A 298 11.34 -14.92 20.13
C VAL A 298 11.33 -16.43 19.92
N ASP A 299 11.47 -17.16 21.00
CA ASP A 299 11.26 -18.61 21.04
C ASP A 299 9.79 -18.91 21.22
N ILE A 300 9.27 -19.85 20.42
CA ILE A 300 7.88 -20.28 20.49
C ILE A 300 7.82 -21.74 20.93
N THR A 301 6.81 -22.09 21.72
CA THR A 301 6.40 -23.47 21.99
C THR A 301 4.87 -23.53 22.04
N PHE A 302 4.30 -24.43 21.25
CA PHE A 302 2.84 -24.60 21.16
C PHE A 302 2.41 -25.94 21.74
N VAL A 303 1.42 -25.87 22.62
CA VAL A 303 0.75 -27.00 23.25
C VAL A 303 -0.70 -26.98 22.80
N ASP A 304 -1.22 -28.10 22.30
CA ASP A 304 -2.61 -28.14 21.83
C ASP A 304 -3.64 -28.16 22.97
N LYS A 305 -4.92 -28.16 22.60
CA LYS A 305 -6.05 -28.26 23.53
C LYS A 305 -6.02 -29.50 24.44
N ASP A 306 -5.31 -30.55 24.05
CA ASP A 306 -5.17 -31.80 24.79
C ASP A 306 -3.92 -31.82 25.69
N ASN A 307 -3.29 -30.66 25.86
CA ASN A 307 -2.08 -30.43 26.65
C ASN A 307 -0.85 -31.18 26.10
N VAL A 308 -0.82 -31.44 24.79
CA VAL A 308 0.28 -32.13 24.11
C VAL A 308 1.16 -31.12 23.38
N VAL A 309 2.47 -31.19 23.59
CA VAL A 309 3.44 -30.34 22.87
C VAL A 309 3.44 -30.72 21.39
N LYS A 310 3.08 -29.78 20.52
CA LYS A 310 3.02 -30.00 19.05
C LYS A 310 4.19 -29.40 18.30
N TYR A 311 4.72 -28.30 18.81
CA TYR A 311 5.71 -27.52 18.08
C TYR A 311 6.58 -26.71 19.03
N PHE A 312 7.83 -26.48 18.62
CA PHE A 312 8.67 -25.41 19.15
C PHE A 312 9.56 -24.87 18.03
N SER A 313 9.87 -23.57 18.06
CA SER A 313 10.83 -22.98 17.12
C SER A 313 12.27 -23.29 17.53
N ASN A 314 13.15 -23.46 16.55
CA ASN A 314 14.56 -23.76 16.77
C ASN A 314 15.43 -22.55 16.41
N THR A 315 15.16 -21.43 17.09
CA THR A 315 15.94 -20.20 16.91
C THR A 315 17.41 -20.43 17.27
N ARG A 316 18.32 -19.68 16.64
CA ARG A 316 19.77 -19.82 16.87
C ARG A 316 20.18 -19.53 18.31
N GLU A 317 19.46 -18.62 18.98
CA GLU A 317 19.80 -18.11 20.31
C GLU A 317 18.81 -18.56 21.40
N ARG A 318 18.08 -19.64 21.13
CA ARG A 318 17.01 -20.16 21.97
C ARG A 318 17.43 -20.24 23.45
N ILE A 319 16.65 -19.60 24.31
CA ILE A 319 16.98 -19.40 25.73
C ILE A 319 16.83 -20.71 26.50
N PHE A 320 15.74 -21.43 26.27
CA PHE A 320 15.49 -22.75 26.88
C PHE A 320 15.57 -23.84 25.83
N THR A 321 16.62 -24.66 25.90
CA THR A 321 16.81 -25.78 24.98
C THR A 321 15.62 -26.74 25.01
N ARG A 322 15.25 -27.23 23.83
CA ARG A 322 14.19 -28.24 23.64
C ARG A 322 14.76 -29.37 22.79
N SER A 323 14.47 -30.61 23.18
CA SER A 323 14.76 -31.78 22.37
C SER A 323 13.54 -32.12 21.51
N ARG A 324 13.75 -32.62 20.30
CA ARG A 324 12.65 -33.15 19.45
C ARG A 324 11.84 -34.26 20.14
N ALA A 325 12.44 -34.95 21.11
CA ALA A 325 11.76 -35.96 21.93
C ALA A 325 10.60 -35.39 22.78
N VAL A 326 10.49 -34.06 22.92
CA VAL A 326 9.37 -33.43 23.64
C VAL A 326 8.08 -33.40 22.81
N ILE A 327 8.16 -33.48 21.48
CA ILE A 327 6.99 -33.45 20.60
C ILE A 327 6.13 -34.68 20.87
N GLY A 328 4.83 -34.47 21.09
CA GLY A 328 3.88 -35.53 21.46
C GLY A 328 3.82 -35.84 22.97
N ARG A 329 4.69 -35.21 23.79
CA ARG A 329 4.65 -35.38 25.25
C ARG A 329 3.61 -34.44 25.87
N ARG A 330 2.96 -34.91 26.94
CA ARG A 330 2.05 -34.08 27.77
C ARG A 330 2.84 -33.04 28.57
N VAL A 331 2.35 -31.80 28.63
CA VAL A 331 3.06 -30.63 29.19
C VAL A 331 3.44 -30.79 30.66
N GLU A 332 2.61 -31.46 31.46
CA GLU A 332 2.88 -31.76 32.87
C GLU A 332 4.14 -32.63 33.06
N ASN A 333 4.45 -33.49 32.09
CA ASN A 333 5.64 -34.34 32.15
C ASN A 333 6.91 -33.58 31.72
N CYS A 334 6.78 -32.39 31.14
CA CYS A 334 7.90 -31.56 30.69
C CYS A 334 8.46 -30.66 31.80
N HIS A 335 7.80 -30.61 32.96
CA HIS A 335 8.15 -29.73 34.07
C HIS A 335 8.50 -30.53 35.34
N PRO A 336 9.38 -30.01 36.22
CA PRO A 336 9.64 -30.61 37.53
C PRO A 336 8.37 -30.69 38.39
N PRO A 337 8.23 -31.69 39.29
CA PRO A 337 7.02 -31.87 40.11
C PRO A 337 6.58 -30.63 40.90
N ALA A 338 7.55 -29.80 41.32
CA ALA A 338 7.29 -28.57 42.07
C ALA A 338 6.55 -27.48 41.26
N SER A 339 6.58 -27.51 39.92
CA SER A 339 5.96 -26.50 39.06
C SER A 339 4.75 -27.01 38.25
N VAL A 340 4.48 -28.32 38.25
CA VAL A 340 3.34 -28.92 37.52
C VAL A 340 2.01 -28.29 37.93
N GLN A 341 1.77 -28.10 39.24
CA GLN A 341 0.51 -27.51 39.74
C GLN A 341 0.28 -26.09 39.21
N VAL A 342 1.35 -25.31 39.00
CA VAL A 342 1.26 -23.95 38.45
C VAL A 342 0.88 -24.01 36.97
N VAL A 343 1.50 -24.92 36.21
CA VAL A 343 1.21 -25.13 34.78
C VAL A 343 -0.23 -25.60 34.58
N GLU A 344 -0.68 -26.58 35.36
CA GLU A 344 -2.04 -27.11 35.29
C GLU A 344 -3.08 -26.03 35.60
N LYS A 345 -2.85 -25.24 36.65
CA LYS A 345 -3.72 -24.12 37.01
C LYS A 345 -3.79 -23.07 35.89
N LEU A 346 -2.65 -22.73 35.30
CA LEU A 346 -2.60 -21.74 34.21
C LEU A 346 -3.39 -22.22 32.99
N ILE A 347 -3.21 -23.48 32.58
CA ILE A 347 -3.96 -24.06 31.47
C ILE A 347 -5.47 -24.12 31.78
N ALA A 348 -5.85 -24.44 33.02
CA ALA A 348 -7.25 -24.42 33.44
C ALA A 348 -7.86 -23.01 33.39
N ASP A 349 -7.11 -21.99 33.82
CA ASP A 349 -7.52 -20.59 33.72
C ASP A 349 -7.68 -20.17 32.25
N PHE A 350 -6.82 -20.64 31.34
CA PHE A 350 -6.97 -20.40 29.90
C PHE A 350 -8.17 -21.12 29.28
N LYS A 351 -8.34 -22.41 29.57
CA LYS A 351 -9.48 -23.21 29.08
C LYS A 351 -10.82 -22.63 29.51
N SER A 352 -10.90 -22.14 30.75
CA SER A 352 -12.14 -21.54 31.30
C SER A 352 -12.40 -20.10 30.83
N GLY A 353 -11.46 -19.46 30.14
CA GLY A 353 -11.58 -18.05 29.76
C GLY A 353 -11.33 -17.07 30.90
N ARG A 354 -10.85 -17.54 32.07
CA ARG A 354 -10.49 -16.66 33.19
C ARG A 354 -9.29 -15.77 32.85
N LYS A 355 -8.38 -16.29 32.03
CA LYS A 355 -7.21 -15.57 31.52
C LYS A 355 -7.04 -15.85 30.05
N ASP A 356 -6.52 -14.88 29.32
CA ASP A 356 -6.05 -15.06 27.93
C ASP A 356 -4.53 -14.91 27.79
N ARG A 357 -3.87 -14.36 28.82
CA ARG A 357 -2.42 -14.22 28.88
C ARG A 357 -1.90 -14.29 30.32
N GLU A 358 -0.65 -14.70 30.45
CA GLU A 358 0.14 -14.63 31.69
C GLU A 358 1.59 -14.37 31.33
N ALA A 359 2.30 -13.57 32.13
CA ALA A 359 3.69 -13.21 31.82
C ALA A 359 4.55 -13.19 33.08
N PHE A 360 5.81 -13.56 32.93
CA PHE A 360 6.83 -13.39 33.97
C PHE A 360 8.19 -13.10 33.36
N TRP A 361 9.06 -12.51 34.17
CA TRP A 361 10.40 -12.13 33.79
C TRP A 361 11.39 -12.51 34.86
N LEU A 362 12.60 -12.90 34.44
CA LEU A 362 13.69 -13.25 35.33
C LEU A 362 15.04 -12.95 34.72
N HIS A 363 16.04 -12.76 35.58
CA HIS A 363 17.43 -12.77 35.15
C HIS A 363 17.95 -14.20 35.11
N LEU A 364 18.50 -14.60 33.96
CA LEU A 364 19.12 -15.90 33.76
C LEU A 364 20.52 -15.70 33.19
N GLY A 365 21.53 -15.76 34.07
CA GLY A 365 22.90 -15.42 33.70
C GLY A 365 23.00 -13.97 33.26
N ASP A 366 23.46 -13.75 32.03
CA ASP A 366 23.60 -12.44 31.42
C ASP A 366 22.34 -11.96 30.66
N LYS A 367 21.31 -12.81 30.53
CA LYS A 367 20.05 -12.51 29.83
C LYS A 367 18.98 -11.95 30.76
N TYR A 368 18.12 -11.07 30.24
CA TYR A 368 16.89 -10.65 30.92
C TYR A 368 15.68 -11.26 30.23
N VAL A 369 15.27 -12.43 30.71
CA VAL A 369 14.30 -13.29 30.02
C VAL A 369 12.89 -12.85 30.34
N PHE A 370 12.08 -12.62 29.30
CA PHE A 370 10.64 -12.41 29.39
C PHE A 370 9.92 -13.60 28.77
N ILE A 371 8.98 -14.18 29.51
CA ILE A 371 8.23 -15.37 29.13
C ILE A 371 6.76 -15.02 29.22
N GLN A 372 6.02 -15.28 28.15
CA GLN A 372 4.61 -15.00 28.04
C GLN A 372 3.86 -16.22 27.53
N TYR A 373 2.75 -16.52 28.17
CA TYR A 373 1.83 -17.57 27.76
C TYR A 373 0.53 -16.93 27.26
N PHE A 374 -0.02 -17.47 26.18
CA PHE A 374 -1.29 -17.04 25.60
C PHE A 374 -2.26 -18.20 25.45
N ALA A 375 -3.54 -17.95 25.72
CA ALA A 375 -4.61 -18.82 25.29
C ALA A 375 -4.86 -18.59 23.79
N VAL A 376 -4.56 -19.60 22.96
CA VAL A 376 -4.87 -19.57 21.53
C VAL A 376 -6.31 -20.03 21.35
N ARG A 377 -7.11 -19.21 20.66
CA ARG A 377 -8.52 -19.46 20.39
C ARG A 377 -8.80 -19.38 18.89
N ASP A 378 -9.81 -20.10 18.43
CA ASP A 378 -10.28 -20.02 17.05
C ASP A 378 -11.27 -18.85 16.84
N GLU A 379 -11.81 -18.71 15.63
CA GLU A 379 -12.72 -17.62 15.25
C GLU A 379 -14.04 -17.62 16.05
N LYS A 380 -14.38 -18.74 16.70
CA LYS A 380 -15.56 -18.88 17.57
C LYS A 380 -15.24 -18.60 19.04
N GLY A 381 -13.98 -18.37 19.37
CA GLY A 381 -13.50 -18.19 20.74
C GLY A 381 -13.18 -19.50 21.47
N ASP A 382 -13.24 -20.65 20.78
CA ASP A 382 -12.97 -21.95 21.39
C ASP A 382 -11.46 -22.12 21.63
N PHE A 383 -11.09 -22.68 22.78
CA PHE A 383 -9.69 -22.88 23.16
C PHE A 383 -9.01 -23.93 22.26
N ALA A 384 -8.03 -23.49 21.48
CA ALA A 384 -7.26 -24.32 20.56
C ALA A 384 -5.92 -24.81 21.15
N GLY A 385 -5.37 -24.09 22.13
CA GLY A 385 -4.12 -24.47 22.78
C GLY A 385 -3.46 -23.34 23.58
N THR A 386 -2.25 -23.59 24.08
CA THR A 386 -1.41 -22.61 24.78
C THR A 386 -0.15 -22.33 23.97
N LEU A 387 0.14 -21.05 23.76
CA LEU A 387 1.37 -20.58 23.14
C LEU A 387 2.31 -20.02 24.22
N GLU A 388 3.48 -20.60 24.39
CA GLU A 388 4.60 -20.04 25.16
C GLU A 388 5.50 -19.26 24.20
N VAL A 389 5.80 -18.00 24.56
CA VAL A 389 6.71 -17.10 23.85
C VAL A 389 7.79 -16.65 24.82
N THR A 390 9.06 -16.75 24.45
CA THR A 390 10.20 -16.36 25.30
C THR A 390 11.16 -15.47 24.54
N MET A 391 11.67 -14.42 25.17
CA MET A 391 12.61 -13.48 24.55
C MET A 391 13.62 -12.90 25.55
N ASP A 392 14.76 -12.42 25.05
CA ASP A 392 15.71 -11.64 25.85
C ASP A 392 15.42 -10.16 25.68
N LEU A 393 15.01 -9.49 26.76
CA LEU A 393 14.71 -8.06 26.76
C LEU A 393 15.96 -7.19 26.81
N LYS A 394 17.11 -7.74 27.24
CA LYS A 394 18.30 -6.94 27.50
C LYS A 394 18.78 -6.14 26.27
N PRO A 395 18.83 -6.71 25.04
CA PRO A 395 19.18 -5.93 23.85
C PRO A 395 18.17 -4.83 23.53
N LEU A 396 16.88 -5.08 23.74
CA LEU A 396 15.82 -4.09 23.47
C LEU A 396 15.84 -2.94 24.47
N GLN A 397 16.13 -3.22 25.75
CA GLN A 397 16.27 -2.20 26.78
C GLN A 397 17.50 -1.30 26.60
N ALA A 398 18.48 -1.75 25.80
CA ALA A 398 19.68 -0.96 25.48
C ALA A 398 19.46 0.03 24.32
N ILE A 399 18.33 -0.05 23.60
CA ILE A 399 18.01 0.87 22.51
C ILE A 399 17.73 2.27 23.09
N SER A 400 18.32 3.29 22.46
CA SER A 400 18.08 4.70 22.79
C SER A 400 18.11 5.57 21.53
N GLY A 401 17.47 6.74 21.58
CA GLY A 401 17.33 7.62 20.42
C GLY A 401 16.42 7.03 19.33
N GLU A 402 16.71 7.39 18.07
CA GLU A 402 15.96 6.91 16.91
C GLU A 402 16.93 6.46 15.80
N LYS A 403 16.62 5.35 15.13
CA LYS A 403 17.30 4.89 13.92
C LYS A 403 16.25 4.71 12.82
N ARG A 404 16.17 5.67 11.89
CA ARG A 404 15.11 5.75 10.85
C ARG A 404 15.51 5.15 9.50
N ILE A 405 16.80 4.93 9.28
CA ILE A 405 17.38 4.38 8.05
C ILE A 405 18.54 3.46 8.46
N MET A 406 18.92 2.48 7.63
CA MET A 406 20.12 1.67 7.85
C MET A 406 21.37 2.56 7.98
N ASP A 407 22.42 2.08 8.65
CA ASP A 407 23.68 2.82 8.82
C ASP A 407 24.28 3.25 7.48
#